data_AF-A0A550GUQ4-F1
#
_entry.id   AF-A0A550GUQ4-F1
#
_cell.length_a   1.000
_cell.length_b   1.000
_cell.length_c   1.000
_cell.angle_alpha   90.00
_cell.angle_beta   90.00
_cell.angle_gamma   90.00
#
_symmetry.space_group_name_H-M   'P 1'
#
loop_
_entity.id
_entity.type
_entity.pdbx_description
1 polymer ?
#
loop_
_entity_poly.entity_id
_entity_poly.type
_entity_poly.pdbx_seq_one_letter_code
_entity_poly.pdbx_strand_id
1 'polypeptide(L)'
;MFIYCCTDESPKIVGETICRANLVEGEDNSWKVSDEGEFCTININASANCIAVVYSVSNLVVGIEIDDDCASKVIEPLMENYGFENVKWLAQIT
;
A
#
# COMPACT_ATOMS: atom_id res chain seq x y z
N MET A 1 1.24 10.73 -4.52
CA MET A 1 -0.14 10.24 -4.76
C MET A 1 -0.84 9.84 -3.47
N PHE A 2 -2.17 9.97 -3.41
CA PHE A 2 -3.01 9.38 -2.35
C PHE A 2 -3.91 8.29 -2.93
N ILE A 3 -3.96 7.13 -2.28
CA ILE A 3 -4.88 6.03 -2.59
C ILE A 3 -5.77 5.78 -1.37
N TYR A 4 -7.05 5.56 -1.61
CA TYR A 4 -8.01 5.13 -0.61
C TYR A 4 -8.53 3.74 -0.98
N CYS A 5 -8.54 2.84 0.00
CA CYS A 5 -9.10 1.50 -0.13
C CYS A 5 -10.23 1.32 0.88
N CYS A 6 -11.45 1.06 0.40
CA CYS A 6 -12.57 0.69 1.24
C CYS A 6 -12.39 -0.76 1.72
N THR A 7 -12.05 -0.92 3.00
CA THR A 7 -11.84 -2.21 3.65
C THR A 7 -11.96 -2.05 5.16
N ASP A 8 -12.41 -3.09 5.86
CA ASP A 8 -12.41 -3.18 7.32
C ASP A 8 -11.12 -3.79 7.88
N GLU A 9 -10.18 -4.16 7.00
CA GLU A 9 -8.86 -4.65 7.37
C GLU A 9 -7.97 -3.54 7.92
N SER A 10 -7.07 -3.94 8.83
CA SER A 10 -6.14 -2.99 9.44
C SER A 10 -5.07 -2.52 8.44
N PRO A 11 -4.47 -1.33 8.66
CA PRO A 11 -3.37 -0.83 7.82
C PRO A 11 -2.23 -1.83 7.64
N LYS A 12 -1.96 -2.62 8.69
CA LYS A 12 -0.96 -3.68 8.65
C LYS A 12 -1.31 -4.78 7.63
N ILE A 13 -2.54 -5.29 7.65
CA ILE A 13 -2.97 -6.35 6.72
C ILE A 13 -2.92 -5.82 5.28
N VAL A 14 -3.42 -4.60 5.05
CA VAL A 14 -3.34 -3.95 3.73
C VAL A 14 -1.89 -3.80 3.27
N GLY A 15 -1.01 -3.35 4.16
CA GLY A 15 0.42 -3.23 3.88
C GLY A 15 1.10 -4.57 3.55
N GLU A 16 0.78 -5.63 4.31
CA GLU A 16 1.26 -6.99 4.06
C GLU A 16 0.76 -7.53 2.70
N THR A 17 -0.48 -7.25 2.33
CA THR A 17 -1.06 -7.60 1.03
C THR A 17 -0.30 -6.95 -0.12
N ILE A 18 -0.04 -5.64 -0.03
CA ILE A 18 0.72 -4.89 -1.04
C ILE A 18 2.14 -5.46 -1.15
N CYS A 19 2.82 -5.68 -0.02
CA CYS A 19 4.16 -6.27 0.00
C CYS A 19 4.13 -7.63 -0.70
N ARG A 20 3.28 -8.56 -0.25
CA ARG A 20 3.22 -9.94 -0.78
C ARG A 20 3.03 -9.98 -2.29
N ALA A 21 2.21 -9.10 -2.85
CA ALA A 21 1.95 -9.06 -4.29
C ALA A 21 3.18 -8.61 -5.11
N ASN A 22 4.13 -7.92 -4.50
CA ASN A 22 5.36 -7.47 -5.14
C ASN A 22 6.55 -8.43 -4.89
N LEU A 23 6.29 -9.68 -4.45
CA LEU A 23 7.34 -10.66 -4.13
C LEU A 23 8.04 -11.11 -5.41
N VAL A 24 9.36 -10.88 -5.47
CA VAL A 24 10.22 -11.49 -6.48
C VAL A 24 10.91 -12.69 -5.85
N GLU A 25 10.68 -13.87 -6.42
CA GLU A 25 11.38 -15.09 -6.00
C GLU A 25 12.89 -14.93 -6.22
N GLY A 26 13.68 -15.17 -5.16
CA GLY A 26 15.14 -15.13 -5.21
C GLY A 26 15.80 -13.81 -4.80
N GLU A 27 15.02 -12.77 -4.45
CA GLU A 27 15.55 -11.54 -3.85
C GLU A 27 15.42 -11.51 -2.32
N ASP A 28 16.28 -10.71 -1.66
CA ASP A 28 16.16 -10.41 -0.23
C ASP A 28 14.92 -9.53 -0.01
N ASN A 29 13.79 -10.19 0.24
CA ASN A 29 12.49 -9.59 0.47
C ASN A 29 12.35 -9.06 1.90
N SER A 30 13.37 -8.35 2.40
CA SER A 30 13.37 -7.69 3.71
C SER A 30 12.47 -6.45 3.73
N TRP A 31 11.25 -6.57 3.23
CA TRP A 31 10.26 -5.52 3.33
C TRP A 31 9.84 -5.38 4.77
N LYS A 32 10.02 -4.16 5.28
CA LYS A 32 9.67 -3.83 6.65
C LYS A 32 8.30 -3.20 6.62
N VAL A 33 7.31 -3.99 7.00
CA VAL A 33 6.09 -3.46 7.60
C VAL A 33 6.52 -2.93 8.97
N SER A 34 6.71 -1.62 9.07
CA SER A 34 6.96 -0.96 10.36
C SER A 34 5.61 -0.50 10.90
N ASP A 35 5.09 -1.24 11.87
CA ASP A 35 3.80 -0.98 12.51
C ASP A 35 4.00 -0.06 13.72
N GLU A 36 3.46 1.16 13.62
CA GLU A 36 3.45 2.14 14.71
C GLU A 36 2.02 2.32 15.29
N GLY A 37 1.15 1.31 15.09
CA GLY A 37 -0.21 1.25 15.65
C GLY A 37 -1.25 1.95 14.78
N GLU A 38 -1.09 3.26 14.54
CA GLU A 38 -2.05 4.05 13.74
C GLU A 38 -1.72 4.03 12.24
N PHE A 39 -0.47 3.74 11.90
CA PHE A 39 0.02 3.65 10.53
C PHE A 39 1.10 2.58 10.40
N CYS A 40 1.27 2.12 9.18
CA CYS A 40 2.22 1.12 8.74
C CYS A 40 3.04 1.70 7.60
N THR A 41 4.36 1.74 7.73
CA THR A 41 5.25 2.02 6.60
C THR A 41 5.58 0.72 5.89
N ILE A 42 5.47 0.68 4.56
CA ILE A 42 5.85 -0.46 3.73
C ILE A 42 6.94 -0.08 2.73
N ASN A 43 7.85 -1.00 2.46
CA ASN A 43 8.86 -0.87 1.41
C ASN A 43 8.55 -1.88 0.31
N ILE A 44 8.16 -1.38 -0.87
CA ILE A 44 7.58 -2.19 -1.95
C ILE A 44 8.67 -2.79 -2.86
N ASN A 45 9.95 -2.40 -2.71
CA ASN A 45 11.06 -2.94 -3.51
C ASN A 45 12.34 -3.09 -2.67
N ALA A 46 13.09 -4.19 -2.89
CA ALA A 46 14.42 -4.39 -2.32
C ALA A 46 15.40 -3.24 -2.66
N SER A 47 15.16 -2.51 -3.77
CA SER A 47 15.97 -1.35 -4.17
C SER A 47 15.66 -0.02 -3.44
N ALA A 48 14.88 -0.04 -2.35
CA ALA A 48 14.62 1.08 -1.44
C ALA A 48 13.92 2.34 -2.00
N ASN A 49 13.50 2.34 -3.26
CA ASN A 49 12.96 3.54 -3.92
C ASN A 49 11.42 3.68 -3.87
N CYS A 50 10.70 2.72 -3.28
CA CYS A 50 9.25 2.76 -3.18
C CYS A 50 8.80 2.52 -1.75
N ILE A 51 8.50 3.60 -1.03
CA ILE A 51 8.02 3.57 0.35
C ILE A 51 6.59 4.11 0.38
N ALA A 52 5.67 3.35 0.97
CA ALA A 52 4.30 3.79 1.21
C ALA A 52 4.03 3.91 2.71
N VAL A 53 3.19 4.87 3.07
CA VAL A 53 2.60 4.97 4.42
C VAL A 53 1.14 4.59 4.32
N VAL A 54 0.74 3.55 5.04
CA VAL A 54 -0.61 2.99 5.08
C VAL A 54 -1.22 3.35 6.44
N TYR A 55 -2.40 3.95 6.47
CA TYR A 55 -3.01 4.40 7.73
C TYR A 55 -4.53 4.31 7.71
N SER A 56 -5.14 4.20 8.89
CA SER A 56 -6.60 4.20 9.01
C SER A 56 -7.15 5.60 8.84
N VAL A 57 -8.07 5.79 7.89
CA VAL A 57 -8.87 7.03 7.77
C VAL A 57 -10.19 6.88 8.53
N SER A 58 -10.77 5.68 8.51
CA SER A 58 -11.95 5.29 9.28
C SER A 58 -11.98 3.78 9.46
N ASN A 59 -12.98 3.25 10.16
CA ASN A 59 -13.15 1.80 10.33
C ASN A 59 -13.40 1.02 9.02
N LEU A 60 -13.65 1.72 7.91
CA LEU A 60 -13.93 1.10 6.59
C LEU A 60 -13.05 1.67 5.49
N VAL A 61 -12.05 2.50 5.82
CA VAL A 61 -11.20 3.15 4.82
C VAL A 61 -9.77 3.20 5.31
N VAL A 62 -8.87 2.67 4.50
CA VAL A 62 -7.42 2.80 4.64
C VAL A 62 -6.90 3.78 3.59
N GLY A 63 -6.07 4.72 4.03
CA GLY A 63 -5.31 5.63 3.19
C GLY A 63 -3.91 5.09 2.93
N ILE A 64 -3.41 5.28 1.71
CA ILE A 64 -2.03 5.00 1.34
C ILE A 64 -1.43 6.25 0.69
N GLU A 65 -0.34 6.73 1.27
CA GLU A 65 0.52 7.77 0.70
C GLU A 65 1.72 7.10 0.04
N ILE A 66 1.96 7.41 -1.24
CA ILE A 66 3.01 6.79 -2.05
C ILE A 66 3.46 7.76 -3.13
N ASP A 67 4.72 7.67 -3.55
CA ASP A 67 5.20 8.40 -4.72
C ASP A 67 4.51 7.92 -6.01
N ASP A 68 4.29 8.84 -6.94
CA ASP A 68 3.54 8.57 -8.18
C ASP A 68 4.22 7.47 -9.03
N ASP A 69 5.55 7.41 -9.04
CA ASP A 69 6.32 6.39 -9.76
C ASP A 69 6.14 4.97 -9.18
N CYS A 70 5.64 4.86 -7.96
CA CYS A 70 5.40 3.60 -7.25
C CYS A 70 3.90 3.26 -7.16
N ALA A 71 3.04 4.10 -7.75
CA ALA A 71 1.58 4.00 -7.72
C ALA A 71 1.05 2.63 -8.16
N SER A 72 1.49 2.14 -9.31
CA SER A 72 0.99 0.89 -9.91
C SER A 72 1.23 -0.31 -9.01
N LYS A 73 2.37 -0.35 -8.33
CA LYS A 73 2.75 -1.41 -7.39
C LYS A 73 1.87 -1.48 -6.14
N VAL A 74 1.07 -0.44 -5.89
CA VAL A 74 0.07 -0.41 -4.82
C VAL A 74 -1.33 -0.61 -5.38
N ILE A 75 -1.69 0.13 -6.43
CA ILE A 75 -3.05 0.10 -6.99
C ILE A 75 -3.41 -1.30 -7.51
N GLU A 76 -2.52 -1.96 -8.23
CA GLU A 76 -2.80 -3.27 -8.83
C GLU A 76 -3.11 -4.33 -7.75
N PRO A 77 -2.26 -4.55 -6.72
CA PRO A 77 -2.58 -5.47 -5.63
C PRO A 77 -3.88 -5.15 -4.89
N LEU A 78 -4.17 -3.85 -4.66
CA LEU A 78 -5.40 -3.45 -4.00
C LEU A 78 -6.63 -3.75 -4.86
N MET A 79 -6.55 -3.51 -6.16
CA MET A 79 -7.64 -3.83 -7.09
C MET A 79 -7.89 -5.34 -7.19
N GLU A 80 -6.84 -6.15 -7.18
CA GLU A 80 -6.96 -7.61 -7.21
C GLU A 80 -7.58 -8.19 -5.93
N ASN A 81 -7.25 -7.63 -4.76
CA ASN A 81 -7.72 -8.14 -3.47
C ASN A 81 -9.06 -7.55 -3.03
N TYR A 82 -9.30 -6.26 -3.30
CA TYR A 82 -10.47 -5.53 -2.80
C TYR A 82 -11.45 -5.11 -3.89
N GLY A 83 -11.10 -5.22 -5.18
CA GLY A 83 -11.97 -4.83 -6.29
C GLY A 83 -11.85 -3.36 -6.68
N PHE A 84 -12.06 -3.07 -7.98
CA PHE A 84 -11.92 -1.73 -8.56
C PHE A 84 -12.84 -0.69 -7.94
N GLU A 85 -14.04 -1.10 -7.51
CA GLU A 85 -15.02 -0.24 -6.85
C GLU A 85 -14.54 0.28 -5.50
N ASN A 86 -13.68 -0.48 -4.81
CA ASN A 86 -13.20 -0.16 -3.47
C ASN A 86 -11.88 0.62 -3.47
N VAL A 87 -11.22 0.78 -4.61
CA VAL A 87 -9.99 1.57 -4.74
C VAL A 87 -10.29 2.91 -5.39
N LYS A 88 -9.79 4.00 -4.82
CA LYS A 88 -9.87 5.38 -5.35
C LYS A 88 -8.52 6.04 -5.20
N TRP A 89 -8.10 6.84 -6.17
CA TRP A 89 -6.82 7.56 -6.07
C TRP A 89 -6.96 9.01 -6.51
N LEU A 90 -6.13 9.85 -5.91
CA LEU A 90 -5.96 11.26 -6.25
C LEU A 90 -4.51 11.46 -6.68
N ALA A 91 -4.32 11.73 -7.97
CA ALA A 91 -3.04 12.20 -8.50
C ALA A 91 -2.91 13.70 -8.21
N GLN A 92 -1.74 14.12 -7.73
CA GLN A 92 -1.46 15.54 -7.60
C GLN A 92 -1.17 16.09 -8.99
N ILE A 93 -2.03 16.99 -9.48
CA ILE A 93 -1.79 17.68 -10.75
C ILE A 93 -0.91 18.90 -10.44
N THR A 94 0.36 18.85 -10.84
CA THR A 94 1.32 19.96 -10.76
C THR A 94 1.54 20.63 -12.10
#